data_AF-A0A3C1Z0A2-F1
#
_entry.id   AF-A0A3C1Z0A2-F1
#
_cell.length_a   1.000
_cell.length_b   1.000
_cell.length_c   1.000
_cell.angle_alpha   90.00
_cell.angle_beta   90.00
_cell.angle_gamma   90.00
#
_symmetry.space_group_name_H-M   'P 1'
#
loop_
_entity.id
_entity.type
_entity.pdbx_description
1 polymer ?
#
loop_
_entity_poly.entity_id
_entity_poly.type
_entity_poly.pdbx_seq_one_letter_code
_entity_poly.pdbx_strand_id
1 'polypeptide(L)'
;FQLGAELLQDPARRNTMPRSKRIWFMNSYQSYVFNQIAAKRVESIDRVWLGDWAMKTDNGACFPVEQPDVEQPRADRFEISPTGPLFGSRAPWATGVPGEIERAVIADLGTTPELLSKAGAECGFRGERRALRVRLND
;
A
#
# COMPACT_ATOMS: atom_id res chain seq x y z
N PHE A 1 5.08 15.27 1.61
CA PHE A 1 4.49 14.32 0.63
C PHE A 1 4.19 14.97 -0.72
N GLN A 2 3.65 16.21 -0.80
CA GLN A 2 3.34 16.91 -2.08
C GLN A 2 4.48 16.89 -3.11
N LEU A 3 5.70 17.29 -2.69
CA LEU A 3 6.88 17.20 -3.57
C LEU A 3 7.18 15.78 -4.06
N GLY A 4 6.87 14.75 -3.27
CA GLY A 4 6.99 13.35 -3.70
C GLY A 4 6.00 12.99 -4.80
N ALA A 5 4.76 13.49 -4.73
CA ALA A 5 3.76 13.32 -5.78
C ALA A 5 4.18 14.03 -7.08
N GLU A 6 4.68 15.27 -6.97
CA GLU A 6 5.20 16.03 -8.11
C GLU A 6 6.37 15.31 -8.79
N LEU A 7 7.33 14.79 -8.01
CA LEU A 7 8.52 14.09 -8.54
C LEU A 7 8.18 12.78 -9.28
N LEU A 8 7.04 12.16 -8.98
CA LEU A 8 6.56 10.99 -9.71
C LEU A 8 6.05 11.37 -11.11
N GLN A 9 5.49 12.57 -11.27
CA GLN A 9 4.88 13.03 -12.52
C GLN A 9 5.79 13.96 -13.35
N ASP A 10 6.84 14.53 -12.75
CA ASP A 10 7.75 15.48 -13.40
C ASP A 10 9.20 14.93 -13.48
N PRO A 11 9.56 14.25 -14.59
CA PRO A 11 10.92 13.78 -14.83
C PRO A 11 11.96 14.90 -14.88
N ALA A 12 11.61 16.08 -15.39
CA ALA A 12 12.54 17.20 -15.53
C ALA A 12 12.99 17.66 -14.15
N ARG A 13 12.03 17.93 -13.26
CA ARG A 13 12.31 18.30 -11.87
C ARG A 13 13.02 17.18 -11.12
N ARG A 14 12.64 15.92 -11.35
CA ARG A 14 13.31 14.76 -10.75
C ARG A 14 14.79 14.65 -11.13
N ASN A 15 15.15 15.00 -12.35
CA ASN A 15 16.53 14.93 -12.85
C ASN A 15 17.42 16.07 -12.32
N THR A 16 16.83 17.18 -11.86
CA THR A 16 17.58 18.26 -11.18
C THR A 16 17.98 17.93 -9.74
N MET A 17 17.46 16.83 -9.18
CA MET A 17 17.60 16.51 -7.76
C MET A 17 18.53 15.31 -7.52
N PRO A 18 19.39 15.34 -6.48
CA PRO A 18 20.20 14.18 -6.09
C PRO A 18 19.34 12.94 -5.81
N ARG A 19 19.86 11.76 -6.17
CA ARG A 19 19.12 10.49 -6.07
C ARG A 19 18.59 10.20 -4.67
N SER A 20 19.38 10.45 -3.62
CA SER A 20 18.97 10.23 -2.23
C SER A 20 17.76 11.08 -1.85
N LYS A 21 17.79 12.36 -2.21
CA LYS A 21 16.73 13.33 -1.90
C LYS A 21 15.42 13.01 -2.61
N ARG A 22 15.46 12.67 -3.91
CA ARG A 22 14.25 12.27 -4.65
C ARG A 22 13.63 10.98 -4.11
N ILE A 23 14.44 9.97 -3.75
CA ILE A 23 13.94 8.72 -3.15
C ILE A 23 13.24 9.01 -1.82
N TRP A 24 13.82 9.86 -0.98
CA TRP A 24 13.23 10.23 0.30
C TRP A 24 11.83 10.87 0.13
N PHE A 25 11.70 11.84 -0.77
CA PHE A 25 10.39 12.48 -1.02
C PHE A 25 9.36 11.51 -1.60
N MET A 26 9.76 10.66 -2.53
CA MET A 26 8.86 9.69 -3.14
C MET A 26 8.42 8.61 -2.13
N ASN A 27 9.32 8.09 -1.29
CA ASN A 27 8.97 7.18 -0.19
C ASN A 27 8.02 7.84 0.82
N SER A 28 8.18 9.15 1.06
CA SER A 28 7.24 9.91 1.91
C SER A 28 5.83 9.94 1.30
N TYR A 29 5.72 9.96 -0.04
CA TYR A 29 4.43 9.91 -0.71
C TYR A 29 3.83 8.50 -0.73
N GLN A 30 4.63 7.45 -0.92
CA GLN A 30 4.17 6.05 -0.69
C GLN A 30 3.61 5.87 0.72
N SER A 31 4.32 6.37 1.73
CA SER A 31 3.87 6.30 3.13
C SER A 31 2.59 7.08 3.36
N TYR A 32 2.45 8.25 2.73
CA TYR A 32 1.24 9.06 2.81
C TYR A 32 0.03 8.35 2.21
N VAL A 33 0.17 7.78 1.00
CA VAL A 33 -0.88 6.99 0.36
C VAL A 33 -1.29 5.81 1.23
N PHE A 34 -0.31 5.07 1.76
CA PHE A 34 -0.56 3.97 2.68
C PHE A 34 -1.33 4.41 3.93
N ASN A 35 -0.95 5.53 4.55
CA ASN A 35 -1.61 6.05 5.74
C ASN A 35 -3.06 6.44 5.47
N GLN A 36 -3.38 6.99 4.29
CA GLN A 36 -4.75 7.31 3.91
C GLN A 36 -5.61 6.03 3.75
N ILE A 37 -5.04 4.96 3.21
CA ILE A 37 -5.70 3.64 3.12
C ILE A 37 -5.92 3.06 4.51
N ALA A 38 -4.90 3.10 5.37
CA ALA A 38 -4.99 2.65 6.76
C ALA A 38 -6.06 3.43 7.54
N ALA A 39 -6.16 4.74 7.33
CA ALA A 39 -7.17 5.59 7.96
C ALA A 39 -8.60 5.20 7.53
N LYS A 40 -8.86 4.96 6.23
CA LYS A 40 -10.18 4.47 5.76
C LYS A 40 -10.52 3.07 6.28
N ARG A 41 -9.51 2.31 6.72
CA ARG A 41 -9.64 0.96 7.24
C ARG A 41 -9.56 0.85 8.75
N VAL A 42 -9.41 1.95 9.48
CA VAL A 42 -9.09 1.91 10.92
C VAL A 42 -10.17 1.19 11.75
N GLU A 43 -11.44 1.39 11.43
CA GLU A 43 -12.57 0.77 12.13
C GLU A 43 -12.75 -0.72 11.79
N SER A 44 -12.12 -1.17 10.69
CA SER A 44 -12.18 -2.55 10.20
C SER A 44 -10.77 -3.09 9.97
N ILE A 45 -9.81 -2.65 10.79
CA ILE A 45 -8.38 -2.92 10.59
C ILE A 45 -8.02 -4.39 10.92
N ASP A 46 -8.91 -5.06 11.64
CA ASP A 46 -8.85 -6.46 12.04
C ASP A 46 -9.60 -7.40 11.10
N ARG A 47 -10.45 -6.86 10.21
CA ARG A 47 -11.24 -7.66 9.27
C ARG A 47 -10.46 -7.99 8.01
N VAL A 48 -10.57 -9.21 7.52
CA VAL A 48 -10.13 -9.61 6.18
C VAL A 48 -11.33 -9.80 5.28
N TRP A 49 -11.21 -9.39 4.02
CA TRP A 49 -12.29 -9.49 3.04
C TRP A 49 -11.87 -10.28 1.81
N LEU A 50 -12.86 -10.71 1.02
CA LEU A 50 -12.60 -11.35 -0.26
C LEU A 50 -11.90 -10.35 -1.18
N GLY A 51 -10.78 -10.75 -1.79
CA GLY A 51 -9.98 -9.88 -2.64
C GLY A 51 -8.99 -8.98 -1.88
N ASP A 52 -8.95 -9.08 -0.54
CA ASP A 52 -7.90 -8.44 0.25
C ASP A 52 -6.55 -9.12 0.02
N TRP A 53 -5.49 -8.49 0.52
CA TRP A 53 -4.18 -9.11 0.66
C TRP A 53 -3.80 -9.18 2.12
N ALA A 54 -3.49 -10.38 2.58
CA ALA A 54 -3.02 -10.62 3.94
C ALA A 54 -1.50 -10.87 3.93
N MET A 55 -0.82 -10.40 4.96
CA MET A 55 0.58 -10.68 5.25
C MET A 55 0.65 -11.61 6.45
N LYS A 56 1.41 -12.70 6.35
CA LYS A 56 1.71 -13.57 7.50
C LYS A 56 2.73 -12.91 8.40
N THR A 57 2.51 -12.99 9.71
CA THR A 57 3.38 -12.40 10.72
C THR A 57 4.71 -13.15 10.84
N ASP A 58 4.74 -14.45 10.54
CA ASP A 58 5.91 -15.33 10.72
C ASP A 58 7.06 -15.07 9.73
N ASN A 59 6.74 -14.81 8.46
CA ASN A 59 7.70 -14.71 7.36
C ASN A 59 7.47 -13.49 6.45
N GLY A 60 6.43 -12.69 6.70
CA GLY A 60 6.10 -11.51 5.88
C GLY A 60 5.53 -11.84 4.50
N ALA A 61 5.24 -13.11 4.20
CA ALA A 61 4.67 -13.50 2.92
C ALA A 61 3.27 -12.93 2.74
N CYS A 62 3.05 -12.29 1.59
CA CYS A 62 1.77 -11.71 1.22
C CYS A 62 1.02 -12.66 0.28
N PHE A 63 -0.29 -12.80 0.49
CA PHE A 63 -1.14 -13.65 -0.32
C PHE A 63 -2.55 -13.05 -0.46
N PRO A 64 -3.25 -13.31 -1.58
CA PRO A 64 -4.63 -12.87 -1.76
C PRO A 64 -5.57 -13.66 -0.84
N VAL A 65 -6.57 -12.98 -0.28
CA VAL A 65 -7.61 -13.59 0.55
C VAL A 65 -8.76 -14.03 -0.35
N GLU A 66 -8.90 -15.35 -0.52
CA GLU A 66 -9.98 -15.97 -1.30
C GLU A 66 -11.12 -16.51 -0.42
N GLN A 67 -10.84 -16.85 0.84
CA GLN A 67 -11.82 -17.40 1.78
C GLN A 67 -11.76 -16.65 3.13
N PRO A 68 -12.44 -15.49 3.24
CA PRO A 68 -12.37 -14.66 4.44
C PRO A 68 -12.76 -15.40 5.71
N ASP A 69 -13.75 -16.30 5.66
CA ASP A 69 -14.22 -17.04 6.83
C ASP A 69 -13.16 -18.01 7.39
N VAL A 70 -12.26 -18.51 6.54
CA VAL A 70 -11.14 -19.37 6.94
C VAL A 70 -9.97 -18.54 7.47
N GLU A 71 -9.76 -17.35 6.89
CA GLU A 71 -8.63 -16.49 7.21
C GLU A 71 -8.88 -15.56 8.41
N GLN A 72 -10.13 -15.16 8.67
CA GLN A 72 -10.48 -14.25 9.76
C GLN A 72 -10.04 -14.77 11.13
N PRO A 73 -10.23 -16.05 11.51
CA PRO A 73 -9.72 -16.55 12.79
C PRO A 73 -8.19 -16.44 12.93
N ARG A 74 -7.44 -16.53 11.83
CA ARG A 74 -5.97 -16.34 11.81
C ARG A 74 -5.63 -14.86 12.00
N ALA A 75 -6.41 -13.97 11.40
CA ALA A 75 -6.30 -12.54 11.64
C ALA A 75 -6.59 -12.23 13.11
N ASP A 76 -7.64 -12.78 13.71
CA ASP A 76 -7.99 -12.51 15.11
C ASP A 76 -6.85 -12.89 16.08
N ARG A 77 -6.08 -13.94 15.76
CA ARG A 77 -4.89 -14.38 16.51
C ARG A 77 -3.59 -13.66 16.13
N PHE A 78 -3.64 -12.63 15.29
CA PHE A 78 -2.47 -11.92 14.75
C PHE A 78 -1.47 -12.82 13.99
N GLU A 79 -1.89 -13.98 13.48
CA GLU A 79 -1.06 -14.81 12.61
C GLU A 79 -0.93 -14.19 11.21
N ILE A 80 -1.97 -13.48 10.80
CA ILE A 80 -1.98 -12.66 9.59
C ILE A 80 -2.53 -11.27 9.88
N SER A 81 -2.23 -10.33 9.00
CA SER A 81 -2.84 -9.00 9.02
C SER A 81 -3.21 -8.55 7.61
N PRO A 82 -4.35 -7.85 7.44
CA PRO A 82 -4.65 -7.19 6.19
C PRO A 82 -3.58 -6.15 5.86
N THR A 83 -3.38 -5.89 4.58
CA THR A 83 -2.27 -5.06 4.09
C THR A 83 -2.76 -3.88 3.26
N GLY A 84 -1.89 -2.89 3.07
CA GLY A 84 -2.04 -1.83 2.08
C GLY A 84 -0.83 -1.78 1.13
N PRO A 85 -0.98 -1.25 -0.08
CA PRO A 85 0.08 -1.18 -1.06
C PRO A 85 1.04 -0.02 -0.76
N LEU A 86 2.34 -0.32 -0.80
CA LEU A 86 3.37 0.65 -1.14
C LEU A 86 3.59 0.53 -2.65
N PHE A 87 2.92 1.38 -3.42
CA PHE A 87 2.81 1.25 -4.88
C PHE A 87 4.18 1.14 -5.58
N GLY A 88 4.22 0.37 -6.66
CA GLY A 88 5.43 0.14 -7.45
C GLY A 88 5.18 -0.93 -8.52
N SER A 89 6.24 -1.40 -9.16
CA SER A 89 6.16 -2.37 -10.25
C SER A 89 5.63 -3.76 -9.87
N ARG A 90 5.65 -4.13 -8.58
CA ARG A 90 5.29 -5.47 -8.07
C ARG A 90 4.25 -5.44 -6.97
N ALA A 91 3.81 -4.27 -6.51
CA ALA A 91 2.80 -4.18 -5.47
C ALA A 91 1.41 -4.46 -6.08
N PRO A 92 0.76 -5.57 -5.72
CA PRO A 92 -0.59 -5.84 -6.18
C PRO A 92 -1.59 -4.91 -5.49
N TRP A 93 -2.63 -4.55 -6.24
CA TRP A 93 -3.80 -3.85 -5.70
C TRP A 93 -4.86 -4.87 -5.30
N ALA A 94 -5.59 -4.58 -4.23
CA ALA A 94 -6.68 -5.43 -3.78
C ALA A 94 -7.87 -5.36 -4.74
N THR A 95 -8.77 -6.34 -4.63
CA THR A 95 -10.04 -6.40 -5.37
C THR A 95 -11.21 -6.37 -4.40
N GLY A 96 -12.45 -6.35 -4.92
CA GLY A 96 -13.65 -6.21 -4.08
C GLY A 96 -13.64 -4.94 -3.22
N VAL A 97 -14.24 -5.02 -2.03
CA VAL A 97 -14.32 -3.93 -1.04
C VAL A 97 -12.95 -3.33 -0.69
N PRO A 98 -11.90 -4.10 -0.33
CA PRO A 98 -10.59 -3.49 -0.02
C PRO A 98 -9.99 -2.80 -1.24
N GLY A 99 -10.18 -3.35 -2.44
CA GLY A 99 -9.77 -2.72 -3.69
C GLY A 99 -10.50 -1.41 -3.99
N GLU A 100 -11.79 -1.31 -3.66
CA GLU A 100 -12.56 -0.07 -3.77
C GLU A 100 -12.06 1.01 -2.82
N ILE A 101 -11.71 0.64 -1.58
CA ILE A 101 -11.11 1.56 -0.61
C ILE A 101 -9.75 2.08 -1.13
N GLU A 102 -8.90 1.17 -1.61
CA GLU A 102 -7.62 1.55 -2.21
C GLU A 102 -7.84 2.52 -3.39
N ARG A 103 -8.71 2.18 -4.35
CA ARG A 103 -9.04 3.03 -5.50
C ARG A 103 -9.62 4.39 -5.09
N ALA A 104 -10.50 4.44 -4.10
CA ALA A 104 -11.09 5.68 -3.61
C ALA A 104 -10.02 6.62 -3.05
N VAL A 105 -9.07 6.11 -2.25
CA VAL A 105 -7.94 6.92 -1.77
C VAL A 105 -7.11 7.46 -2.93
N ILE A 106 -6.80 6.62 -3.92
CA ILE A 106 -5.97 7.05 -5.05
C ILE A 106 -6.71 8.09 -5.91
N ALA A 107 -8.02 7.93 -6.10
CA ALA A 107 -8.86 8.88 -6.80
C ALA A 107 -8.96 10.23 -6.08
N ASP A 108 -9.09 10.23 -4.74
CA ASP A 108 -9.07 11.44 -3.90
C ASP A 108 -7.75 12.23 -4.06
N LEU A 109 -6.66 11.55 -4.47
CA LEU A 109 -5.35 12.14 -4.75
C LEU A 109 -5.14 12.53 -6.23
N GLY A 110 -6.18 12.40 -7.06
CA GLY A 110 -6.15 12.83 -8.47
C GLY A 110 -5.35 11.91 -9.39
N THR A 111 -5.22 10.62 -9.07
CA THR A 111 -4.47 9.64 -9.87
C THR A 111 -5.23 8.31 -9.93
N THR A 112 -4.65 7.28 -10.58
CA THR A 112 -5.15 5.90 -10.59
C THR A 112 -4.08 4.91 -10.12
N PRO A 113 -4.47 3.69 -9.69
CA PRO A 113 -3.53 2.61 -9.36
C PRO A 113 -2.49 2.36 -10.45
N GLU A 114 -2.92 2.34 -11.72
CA GLU A 114 -2.08 2.05 -12.88
C GLU A 114 -1.05 3.15 -13.10
N LEU A 115 -1.46 4.42 -12.96
CA LEU A 115 -0.56 5.56 -13.07
C LEU A 115 0.48 5.56 -11.95
N LEU A 116 0.08 5.26 -10.71
CA LEU A 116 1.02 5.17 -9.59
C LEU A 116 1.98 4.00 -9.72
N SER A 117 1.51 2.82 -10.13
CA SER A 117 2.36 1.66 -10.39
C SER A 117 3.36 1.94 -11.50
N LYS A 118 2.93 2.58 -12.60
CA LYS A 118 3.81 3.01 -13.70
C LYS A 118 4.85 4.03 -13.24
N ALA A 119 4.43 5.11 -12.60
CA ALA A 119 5.34 6.16 -12.12
C ALA A 119 6.35 5.60 -11.10
N GLY A 120 5.89 4.71 -10.21
CA GLY A 120 6.75 4.01 -9.27
C GLY A 120 7.77 3.12 -9.98
N ALA A 121 7.36 2.37 -11.00
CA ALA A 121 8.26 1.54 -11.81
C ALA A 121 9.34 2.37 -12.52
N GLU A 122 8.97 3.49 -13.13
CA GLU A 122 9.90 4.42 -13.77
C GLU A 122 10.90 5.05 -12.80
N CYS A 123 10.51 5.19 -11.53
CA CYS A 123 11.38 5.66 -10.45
C CYS A 123 12.21 4.55 -9.78
N GLY A 124 12.07 3.30 -10.23
CA GLY A 124 12.80 2.14 -9.71
C GLY A 124 12.20 1.56 -8.44
N PHE A 125 10.95 1.89 -8.09
CA PHE A 125 10.26 1.26 -6.98
C PHE A 125 9.71 -0.10 -7.38
N ARG A 126 10.16 -1.11 -6.62
CA ARG A 126 9.55 -2.43 -6.68
C ARG A 126 8.15 -2.39 -6.07
N GLY A 127 7.98 -1.65 -4.99
CA GLY A 127 6.73 -1.67 -4.23
C GLY A 127 6.53 -3.01 -3.49
N GLU A 128 5.69 -2.98 -2.47
CA GLU A 128 5.37 -4.13 -1.63
C GLU A 128 3.99 -3.94 -0.99
N ARG A 129 3.50 -4.96 -0.28
CA ARG A 129 2.35 -4.84 0.61
C ARG A 129 2.88 -4.68 2.03
N ARG A 130 2.28 -3.79 2.81
CA ARG A 130 2.63 -3.55 4.21
C ARG A 130 1.43 -3.85 5.10
N ALA A 131 1.63 -4.54 6.22
CA ALA A 131 0.57 -4.80 7.18
C ALA A 131 -0.04 -3.48 7.70
N LEU A 132 -1.37 -3.40 7.77
CA LEU A 132 -2.10 -2.22 8.24
C LEU A 132 -2.02 -2.05 9.76
N ARG A 133 -1.87 -3.17 10.47
CA ARG A 133 -1.75 -3.20 11.93
C ARG A 133 -0.48 -3.93 12.34
N VAL A 134 -0.06 -3.66 13.56
CA VAL A 134 1.08 -4.30 14.20
C VAL A 134 0.64 -4.81 15.58
N ARG A 135 1.16 -5.95 16.00
CA ARG A 135 1.00 -6.42 17.36
C ARG A 135 1.89 -5.56 18.28
N LEU A 136 1.31 -5.01 19.34
CA LEU A 136 2.10 -4.36 20.37
C LEU A 136 2.83 -5.48 21.16
N ASN A 137 4.14 -5.35 21.27
CA ASN A 137 4.92 -6.19 22.17
C ASN A 137 4.92 -5.53 23.55
N ASP A 138 4.99 -6.35 24.59
CA ASP A 138 5.23 -5.88 25.97
C ASP A 138 6.63 -5.28 26.13
#